data_AF-A0A2T7F5D9-F1
#
_entry.id   AF-A0A2T7F5D9-F1
#
_cell.length_a   1.000
_cell.length_b   1.000
_cell.length_c   1.000
_cell.angle_alpha   90.00
_cell.angle_beta   90.00
_cell.angle_gamma   90.00
#
_symmetry.space_group_name_H-M   'P 1'
#
loop_
_entity.id
_entity.type
_entity.pdbx_description
1 polymer ?
#
loop_
_entity_poly.entity_id
_entity_poly.type
_entity_poly.pdbx_seq_one_letter_code
_entity_poly.pdbx_strand_id
1 'polypeptide(L)'
;MNCHFLQRKYQDIIQAVGLLVDMNERLQTLKDNGWDALFEDVKSFCAANEILVPNMDEQIPSMGHSRLDGITVSQLHYYRVQIFFAAIDSIITEIGHRFNDGSMDLLVCFSCLDPRKNFSLFDVEKIAQLADIYSEDFPEADRAILNDQLEAYICYVRRHVEFTS
;
A
#
# COMPACT_ATOMS: atom_id res chain seq x y z
N MET A 1 -14.91 15.31 24.65
CA MET A 1 -15.31 15.42 23.22
C MET A 1 -14.99 14.07 22.57
N ASN A 2 -15.96 13.42 21.91
CA ASN A 2 -16.05 11.97 21.74
C ASN A 2 -14.81 11.24 21.14
N CYS A 3 -14.19 10.39 21.96
CA CYS A 3 -13.03 9.53 21.66
C CYS A 3 -13.29 8.43 20.59
N HIS A 4 -14.56 8.08 20.36
CA HIS A 4 -14.95 7.03 19.40
C HIS A 4 -14.51 7.29 17.95
N PHE A 5 -14.43 8.56 17.54
CA PHE A 5 -14.02 8.92 16.18
C PHE A 5 -12.51 8.72 15.95
N LEU A 6 -11.69 8.99 16.98
CA LEU A 6 -10.24 8.78 16.92
C LEU A 6 -9.93 7.28 16.96
N GLN A 7 -10.59 6.52 17.84
CA GLN A 7 -10.40 5.07 17.92
C GLN A 7 -10.72 4.32 16.62
N ARG A 8 -11.82 4.70 15.95
CA ARG A 8 -12.19 4.12 14.66
C ARG A 8 -11.10 4.37 13.62
N LYS A 9 -10.59 5.61 13.53
CA LYS A 9 -9.48 5.96 12.65
C LYS A 9 -8.21 5.15 12.89
N TYR A 10 -7.85 4.84 14.14
CA TYR A 10 -6.66 4.03 14.43
C TYR A 10 -6.82 2.56 14.02
N GLN A 11 -8.00 1.95 14.27
CA GLN A 11 -8.30 0.61 13.75
C GLN A 11 -8.27 0.59 12.22
N ASP A 12 -8.81 1.63 11.59
CA ASP A 12 -8.82 1.77 10.14
C ASP A 12 -7.39 1.83 9.58
N ILE A 13 -6.41 2.41 10.29
CA ILE A 13 -5.01 2.47 9.85
C ILE A 13 -4.34 1.09 9.84
N ILE A 14 -4.37 0.35 10.96
CA ILE A 14 -3.75 -0.98 11.03
C ILE A 14 -4.39 -1.92 10.02
N GLN A 15 -5.72 -1.88 9.93
CA GLN A 15 -6.47 -2.68 8.96
C GLN A 15 -6.12 -2.27 7.53
N ALA A 16 -5.99 -0.98 7.24
CA ALA A 16 -5.59 -0.50 5.91
C ALA A 16 -4.18 -0.96 5.53
N VAL A 17 -3.21 -0.90 6.45
CA VAL A 17 -1.84 -1.40 6.20
C VAL A 17 -1.86 -2.90 5.89
N GLY A 18 -2.59 -3.71 6.67
CA GLY A 18 -2.77 -5.13 6.37
C GLY A 18 -3.39 -5.38 4.99
N LEU A 19 -4.43 -4.62 4.65
CA LEU A 19 -5.08 -4.71 3.33
C LEU A 19 -4.15 -4.30 2.18
N LEU A 20 -3.22 -3.37 2.38
CA LEU A 20 -2.23 -2.99 1.38
C LEU A 20 -1.25 -4.13 1.08
N VAL A 21 -0.79 -4.83 2.12
CA VAL A 21 0.06 -6.02 1.99
C VAL A 21 -0.69 -7.13 1.25
N ASP A 22 -1.91 -7.45 1.69
CA ASP A 22 -2.76 -8.46 1.04
C ASP A 22 -3.04 -8.11 -0.43
N MET A 23 -3.28 -6.83 -0.72
CA MET A 23 -3.50 -6.35 -2.09
C MET A 23 -2.26 -6.54 -2.97
N ASN A 24 -1.07 -6.21 -2.45
CA ASN A 24 0.19 -6.43 -3.17
C ASN A 24 0.41 -7.91 -3.48
N GLU A 25 0.21 -8.81 -2.51
CA GLU A 25 0.32 -10.25 -2.73
C GLU A 25 -0.69 -10.76 -3.77
N ARG A 26 -1.93 -10.25 -3.71
CA ARG A 26 -2.96 -10.59 -4.71
C ARG A 26 -2.62 -10.10 -6.11
N LEU A 27 -2.06 -8.89 -6.23
CA LEU A 27 -1.62 -8.35 -7.52
C LEU A 27 -0.46 -9.16 -8.09
N GLN A 28 0.51 -9.58 -7.27
CA GLN A 28 1.58 -10.48 -7.71
C GLN A 28 1.03 -11.84 -8.15
N THR A 29 0.12 -12.42 -7.36
CA THR A 29 -0.53 -13.69 -7.72
C THR A 29 -1.29 -13.58 -9.04
N LEU A 30 -1.99 -12.46 -9.26
CA LEU A 30 -2.68 -12.16 -10.51
C LEU A 30 -1.72 -12.04 -11.69
N LYS A 31 -0.55 -11.43 -11.47
CA LYS A 31 0.51 -11.33 -12.49
C LYS A 31 1.06 -12.70 -12.87
N ASP A 32 1.37 -13.52 -11.88
CA ASP A 32 2.04 -14.81 -12.08
C ASP A 32 1.12 -15.85 -12.72
N ASN A 33 -0.13 -15.94 -12.25
CA ASN A 33 -1.04 -17.04 -12.58
C ASN A 33 -2.39 -16.58 -13.15
N GLY A 34 -2.68 -15.29 -13.15
CA GLY A 34 -4.00 -14.76 -13.49
C GLY A 34 -4.24 -14.50 -14.97
N TRP A 35 -3.18 -14.47 -15.79
CA TRP A 35 -3.29 -14.14 -17.22
C TRP A 35 -4.22 -15.11 -17.97
N ASP A 36 -4.01 -16.41 -17.84
CA ASP A 36 -4.74 -17.40 -18.64
C ASP A 36 -6.24 -17.39 -18.32
N ALA A 37 -6.59 -17.32 -17.02
CA ALA A 37 -7.98 -17.22 -16.59
C ALA A 37 -8.65 -15.92 -17.09
N LEU A 38 -7.99 -14.77 -16.92
CA LEU A 38 -8.49 -13.50 -17.44
C LEU A 38 -8.68 -13.53 -18.96
N PHE A 39 -7.74 -14.16 -19.68
CA PHE A 39 -7.79 -14.23 -21.12
C PHE A 39 -8.96 -15.10 -21.61
N GLU A 40 -9.25 -16.22 -20.96
CA GLU A 40 -10.46 -17.01 -21.23
C GLU A 40 -11.75 -16.24 -20.95
N ASP A 41 -11.81 -15.50 -19.85
CA ASP A 41 -12.96 -14.65 -19.51
C ASP A 41 -13.18 -13.55 -20.56
N VAL A 42 -12.10 -12.90 -21.01
CA VAL A 42 -12.16 -11.88 -22.07
C VAL A 42 -12.62 -12.49 -23.39
N LYS A 43 -12.12 -13.67 -23.78
CA LYS A 43 -12.60 -14.37 -24.99
C LYS A 43 -14.08 -14.70 -24.90
N SER A 44 -14.54 -15.17 -23.73
CA SER A 44 -15.95 -15.47 -23.47
C SER A 44 -16.82 -14.22 -23.56
N PHE A 45 -16.36 -13.11 -22.98
CA PHE A 45 -17.02 -11.81 -23.09
C PHE A 45 -17.08 -11.33 -24.55
N CYS A 46 -15.98 -11.44 -25.31
CA CYS A 46 -15.95 -11.08 -26.72
C CYS A 46 -16.95 -11.90 -27.54
N ALA A 47 -16.99 -13.23 -27.34
CA ALA A 47 -17.95 -14.10 -28.00
C ALA A 47 -19.41 -13.73 -27.69
N ALA A 48 -19.72 -13.40 -26.43
CA ALA A 48 -21.06 -13.00 -26.01
C ALA A 48 -21.51 -11.65 -26.60
N ASN A 49 -20.57 -10.79 -27.00
CA ASN A 49 -20.84 -9.45 -27.53
C ASN A 49 -20.49 -9.32 -29.02
N GLU A 50 -20.27 -10.43 -29.73
CA GLU A 50 -19.91 -10.47 -31.15
C GLU A 50 -18.63 -9.65 -31.49
N ILE A 51 -17.72 -9.54 -30.53
CA ILE A 51 -16.43 -8.88 -30.70
C ILE A 51 -15.42 -9.91 -31.24
N LEU A 52 -14.79 -9.60 -32.36
CA LEU A 52 -13.74 -10.44 -32.93
C LEU A 52 -12.49 -10.42 -32.03
N VAL A 53 -12.04 -11.60 -31.61
CA VAL A 53 -10.78 -11.77 -30.89
C VAL A 53 -9.63 -11.69 -31.92
N PRO A 54 -8.63 -10.82 -31.73
CA PRO A 54 -7.47 -10.74 -32.61
C PRO A 54 -6.68 -12.05 -32.68
N ASN A 55 -5.97 -12.28 -33.79
CA ASN A 55 -5.07 -13.41 -33.90
C ASN A 55 -3.85 -13.20 -32.97
N MET A 56 -3.72 -14.03 -31.94
CA MET A 56 -2.67 -13.91 -30.93
C MET A 56 -1.25 -14.18 -31.46
N ASP A 57 -1.15 -14.88 -32.59
CA ASP A 57 0.12 -15.17 -33.28
C ASP A 57 0.51 -14.10 -34.32
N GLU A 58 -0.38 -13.14 -34.60
CA GLU A 58 -0.11 -12.06 -35.54
C GLU A 58 1.03 -11.17 -35.04
N GLN A 59 1.94 -10.81 -35.95
CA GLN A 59 3.06 -9.93 -35.67
C GLN A 59 2.64 -8.48 -35.90
N ILE A 60 2.70 -7.68 -34.85
CA ILE A 60 2.42 -6.25 -34.90
C ILE A 60 3.68 -5.42 -34.62
N PRO A 61 3.76 -4.18 -35.12
CA PRO A 61 4.84 -3.27 -34.75
C PRO A 61 4.86 -3.06 -33.23
N SER A 62 6.04 -3.14 -32.62
CA SER A 62 6.18 -2.88 -31.19
C SER A 62 5.85 -1.41 -30.87
N MET A 63 5.02 -1.17 -29.85
CA MET A 63 4.70 0.20 -29.41
C MET A 63 5.95 0.89 -28.82
N GLY A 64 6.17 2.15 -29.20
CA GLY A 64 7.38 2.91 -28.82
C GLY A 64 8.53 2.81 -29.84
N HIS A 65 8.42 1.96 -30.86
CA HIS A 65 9.35 1.90 -31.98
C HIS A 65 8.77 2.54 -33.24
N SER A 66 9.64 3.12 -34.06
CA SER A 66 9.22 3.61 -35.37
C SER A 66 8.85 2.42 -36.28
N ARG A 67 7.91 2.59 -37.21
CA ARG A 67 7.61 1.55 -38.22
C ARG A 67 8.85 1.20 -39.08
N LEU A 68 9.88 2.04 -39.06
CA LEU A 68 11.14 1.85 -39.79
C LEU A 68 12.12 0.92 -39.05
N ASP A 69 11.95 0.72 -37.74
CA ASP A 69 12.86 -0.11 -36.93
C ASP A 69 12.68 -1.61 -37.23
N GLY A 70 11.57 -2.01 -37.85
CA GLY A 70 11.29 -3.41 -38.22
C GLY A 70 11.06 -4.36 -37.04
N ILE A 71 11.03 -3.85 -35.80
CA ILE A 71 10.81 -4.64 -34.59
C ILE A 71 9.32 -4.96 -34.48
N THR A 72 9.01 -6.24 -34.55
CA THR A 72 7.64 -6.78 -34.40
C THR A 72 7.55 -7.66 -33.16
N VAL A 73 6.37 -7.66 -32.55
CA VAL A 73 6.01 -8.50 -31.42
C VAL A 73 4.71 -9.22 -31.72
N SER A 74 4.51 -10.40 -31.13
CA SER A 74 3.21 -11.07 -31.25
C SER A 74 2.12 -10.26 -30.53
N GLN A 75 0.90 -10.33 -31.05
CA GLN A 75 -0.27 -9.74 -30.42
C GLN A 75 -0.45 -10.24 -28.97
N LEU A 76 -0.15 -11.53 -28.72
CA LEU A 76 -0.12 -12.10 -27.37
C LEU A 76 0.87 -11.38 -26.46
N HIS A 77 2.10 -11.16 -26.93
CA HIS A 77 3.13 -10.48 -26.15
C HIS A 77 2.71 -9.05 -25.84
N TYR A 78 2.13 -8.34 -26.81
CA TYR A 78 1.62 -7.00 -26.62
C TYR A 78 0.58 -6.93 -25.50
N TYR A 79 -0.49 -7.74 -25.55
CA TYR A 79 -1.51 -7.70 -24.51
C TYR A 79 -1.02 -8.22 -23.15
N ARG A 80 -0.28 -9.32 -23.13
CA ARG A 80 0.18 -9.94 -21.88
C ARG A 80 1.25 -9.12 -21.18
N VAL A 81 2.28 -8.73 -21.91
CA VAL A 81 3.47 -8.09 -21.32
C VAL A 81 3.33 -6.58 -21.32
N GLN A 82 3.04 -5.98 -22.48
CA GLN A 82 3.06 -4.52 -22.60
C GLN A 82 1.82 -3.84 -21.99
N ILE A 83 0.70 -4.56 -21.86
CA ILE A 83 -0.52 -4.03 -21.23
C ILE A 83 -0.71 -4.63 -19.85
N PHE A 84 -0.95 -5.94 -19.74
CA PHE A 84 -1.38 -6.55 -18.49
C PHE A 84 -0.29 -6.52 -17.41
N PHE A 85 0.91 -7.02 -17.70
CA PHE A 85 2.02 -6.95 -16.74
C PHE A 85 2.41 -5.51 -16.44
N ALA A 86 2.52 -4.64 -17.45
CA ALA A 86 2.85 -3.24 -17.25
C ALA A 86 1.85 -2.51 -16.33
N ALA A 87 0.55 -2.78 -16.47
CA ALA A 87 -0.48 -2.21 -15.61
C ALA A 87 -0.35 -2.67 -14.16
N ILE A 88 -0.15 -3.99 -13.94
CA ILE A 88 0.04 -4.52 -12.58
C ILE A 88 1.33 -3.97 -11.97
N ASP A 89 2.43 -3.97 -12.70
CA ASP A 89 3.72 -3.48 -12.23
C ASP A 89 3.66 -1.99 -11.88
N SER A 90 2.95 -1.19 -12.68
CA SER A 90 2.72 0.21 -12.38
C SER A 90 1.93 0.39 -11.07
N ILE A 91 0.90 -0.42 -10.83
CA ILE A 91 0.11 -0.35 -9.59
C ILE A 91 0.98 -0.73 -8.39
N ILE A 92 1.70 -1.85 -8.47
CA ILE A 92 2.58 -2.33 -7.39
C ILE A 92 3.68 -1.31 -7.08
N THR A 93 4.29 -0.75 -8.12
CA THR A 93 5.34 0.27 -7.98
C THR A 93 4.80 1.53 -7.31
N GLU A 94 3.62 2.00 -7.73
CA GLU A 94 3.00 3.19 -7.13
C GLU A 94 2.64 2.96 -5.66
N ILE A 95 2.11 1.78 -5.30
CA ILE A 95 1.85 1.40 -3.91
C ILE A 95 3.16 1.42 -3.11
N GLY A 96 4.22 0.80 -3.62
CA GLY A 96 5.52 0.78 -2.97
C GLY A 96 6.14 2.17 -2.79
N HIS A 97 5.93 3.09 -3.73
CA HIS A 97 6.38 4.48 -3.59
C HIS A 97 5.60 5.27 -2.55
N ARG A 98 4.27 5.10 -2.49
CA ARG A 98 3.40 5.82 -1.54
C ARG A 98 3.46 5.25 -0.13
N PHE A 99 3.66 3.95 -0.01
CA PHE A 99 3.67 3.19 1.24
C PHE A 99 4.94 2.35 1.31
N ASN A 100 6.09 3.02 1.26
CA ASN A 100 7.37 2.35 1.48
C ASN A 100 7.48 1.84 2.94
N ASP A 101 8.50 1.03 3.21
CA ASP A 101 8.72 0.43 4.53
C ASP A 101 8.68 1.47 5.66
N GLY A 102 9.36 2.61 5.49
CA GLY A 102 9.34 3.69 6.48
C GLY A 102 7.95 4.30 6.70
N SER A 103 7.14 4.43 5.66
CA SER A 103 5.77 4.95 5.76
C SER A 103 4.83 3.93 6.40
N MET A 104 5.02 2.64 6.11
CA MET A 104 4.27 1.56 6.76
C MET A 104 4.65 1.44 8.24
N ASP A 105 5.94 1.49 8.56
CA ASP A 105 6.44 1.48 9.93
C ASP A 105 5.92 2.68 10.73
N LEU A 106 5.87 3.87 10.12
CA LEU A 106 5.26 5.06 10.71
C LEU A 106 3.77 4.85 11.03
N LEU A 107 3.00 4.33 10.06
CA LEU A 107 1.57 4.05 10.23
C LEU A 107 1.33 3.00 11.33
N VAL A 108 2.19 1.99 11.41
CA VAL A 108 2.19 1.00 12.50
C VAL A 108 2.59 1.64 13.82
N CYS A 109 3.57 2.54 13.85
CA CYS A 109 3.94 3.27 15.07
C CYS A 109 2.75 4.09 15.59
N PHE A 110 1.97 4.73 14.72
CA PHE A 110 0.76 5.44 15.15
C PHE A 110 -0.32 4.56 15.80
N SER A 111 -0.26 3.24 15.64
CA SER A 111 -1.15 2.32 16.39
C SER A 111 -0.96 2.38 17.90
N CYS A 112 0.21 2.82 18.37
CA CYS A 112 0.51 2.92 19.80
C CYS A 112 -0.29 4.06 20.48
N LEU A 113 -0.77 5.02 19.70
CA LEU A 113 -1.63 6.12 20.15
C LEU A 113 -3.11 5.74 20.21
N ASP A 114 -3.43 4.47 19.98
CA ASP A 114 -4.78 3.95 20.07
C ASP A 114 -5.30 4.02 21.52
N PRO A 115 -6.39 4.76 21.79
CA PRO A 115 -6.94 4.89 23.14
C PRO A 115 -7.50 3.59 23.72
N ARG A 116 -7.80 2.59 22.88
CA ARG A 116 -8.41 1.33 23.29
C ARG A 116 -7.55 0.57 24.28
N LYS A 117 -8.21 -0.20 25.16
CA LYS A 117 -7.57 -0.97 26.24
C LYS A 117 -6.58 -0.13 27.06
N ASN A 118 -6.91 1.14 27.29
CA ASN A 118 -6.09 2.08 28.05
C ASN A 118 -4.70 2.30 27.44
N PHE A 119 -4.65 2.48 26.12
CA PHE A 119 -3.40 2.62 25.36
C PHE A 119 -2.45 1.44 25.59
N SER A 120 -2.95 0.21 25.48
CA SER A 120 -2.16 -1.00 25.75
C SER A 120 -1.01 -1.21 24.76
N LEU A 121 -1.11 -0.60 23.58
CA LEU A 121 -0.09 -0.65 22.53
C LEU A 121 0.91 0.51 22.61
N PHE A 122 0.74 1.44 23.55
CA PHE A 122 1.61 2.60 23.70
C PHE A 122 3.02 2.18 24.07
N ASP A 123 3.98 2.63 23.27
CA ASP A 123 5.38 2.25 23.34
C ASP A 123 6.21 3.50 23.13
N VAL A 124 6.82 3.98 24.22
CA VAL A 124 7.61 5.22 24.23
C VAL A 124 8.79 5.12 23.27
N GLU A 125 9.45 3.96 23.24
CA GLU A 125 10.64 3.74 22.39
C GLU A 125 10.27 3.82 20.92
N LYS A 126 9.15 3.22 20.50
CA LYS A 126 8.68 3.28 19.11
C LYS A 126 8.31 4.69 18.65
N ILE A 127 7.67 5.47 19.52
CA ILE A 127 7.34 6.87 19.18
C ILE A 127 8.61 7.71 19.15
N ALA A 128 9.53 7.51 20.09
CA ALA A 128 10.80 8.23 20.13
C ALA A 128 11.66 7.93 18.89
N GLN A 129 11.63 6.69 18.39
CA GLN A 129 12.29 6.30 17.15
C GLN A 129 11.77 7.09 15.93
N LEU A 130 10.52 7.56 15.93
CA LEU A 130 10.03 8.46 14.88
C LEU A 130 10.76 9.80 14.87
N ALA A 131 11.12 10.33 16.04
CA ALA A 131 11.88 11.58 16.11
C ALA A 131 13.32 11.43 15.58
N ASP A 132 13.85 10.20 15.55
CA ASP A 132 15.11 9.90 14.86
C ASP A 132 14.94 9.88 13.34
N ILE A 133 13.81 9.36 12.84
CA ILE A 133 13.48 9.36 11.40
C ILE A 133 13.28 10.81 10.91
N TYR A 134 12.65 11.66 11.71
CA TYR A 134 12.45 13.09 11.43
C TYR A 134 13.48 13.96 12.16
N SER A 135 14.74 13.55 12.15
CA SER A 135 15.79 14.21 12.94
C SER A 135 16.03 15.69 12.59
N GLU A 136 15.66 16.10 11.37
CA GLU A 136 15.66 17.50 10.92
C GLU A 136 14.57 18.35 11.61
N ASP A 137 13.42 17.75 11.93
CA ASP A 137 12.29 18.42 12.59
C ASP A 137 12.40 18.33 14.12
N PHE A 138 13.16 17.36 14.64
CA PHE A 138 13.36 17.13 16.07
C PHE A 138 14.84 17.30 16.43
N PRO A 139 15.28 18.51 16.84
CA PRO A 139 16.65 18.73 17.28
C PRO A 139 16.98 17.87 18.51
N GLU A 140 18.27 17.60 18.73
CA GLU A 140 18.75 16.68 19.77
C GLU A 140 18.25 17.04 21.18
N ALA A 141 18.10 18.32 21.48
CA ALA A 141 17.53 18.80 22.74
C ALA A 141 16.07 18.36 22.96
N ASP A 142 15.26 18.36 21.89
CA ASP A 142 13.86 17.93 21.96
C ASP A 142 13.78 16.41 22.08
N ARG A 143 14.62 15.67 21.34
CA ARG A 143 14.72 14.20 21.47
C ARG A 143 15.15 13.77 22.87
N ALA A 144 16.04 14.52 23.51
CA ALA A 144 16.54 14.21 24.85
C ALA A 144 15.43 14.26 25.93
N ILE A 145 14.43 15.12 25.77
CA ILE A 145 13.31 15.26 26.71
C ILE A 145 12.03 14.53 26.24
N LEU A 146 12.01 14.04 25.00
CA LEU A 146 10.82 13.45 24.37
C LEU A 146 10.32 12.23 25.15
N ASN A 147 11.22 11.37 25.63
CA ASN A 147 10.83 10.19 26.42
C ASN A 147 10.09 10.59 27.71
N ASP A 148 10.64 11.53 28.47
CA ASP A 148 10.01 12.03 29.70
C ASP A 148 8.64 12.67 29.40
N GLN A 149 8.52 13.40 28.29
CA GLN A 149 7.26 14.01 27.86
C GLN A 149 6.22 12.97 27.45
N LEU A 150 6.62 11.91 26.74
CA LEU A 150 5.75 10.81 26.34
C LEU A 150 5.27 9.99 27.55
N GLU A 151 6.15 9.76 28.53
CA GLU A 151 5.79 9.12 29.80
C GLU A 151 4.81 9.96 30.62
N ALA A 152 5.05 11.27 30.71
CA ALA A 152 4.14 12.20 31.38
C ALA A 152 2.79 12.26 30.66
N TYR A 153 2.82 12.31 29.32
CA TYR A 153 1.63 12.29 28.47
C TYR A 153 0.81 11.02 28.75
N ILE A 154 1.39 9.83 28.61
CA ILE A 154 0.64 8.58 28.79
C ILE A 154 0.07 8.43 30.21
N CYS A 155 0.82 8.86 31.24
CA CYS A 155 0.33 8.89 32.62
C CYS A 155 -0.88 9.82 32.77
N TYR A 156 -0.85 10.97 32.10
CA TYR A 156 -1.97 11.89 32.07
C TYR A 156 -3.18 11.29 31.35
N VAL A 157 -3.03 10.83 30.10
CA VAL A 157 -4.17 10.35 29.30
C VAL A 157 -4.83 9.10 29.90
N ARG A 158 -4.05 8.18 30.47
CA ARG A 158 -4.58 6.96 31.14
C ARG A 158 -5.37 7.26 32.42
N ARG A 159 -5.11 8.40 33.08
CA ARG A 159 -5.85 8.82 34.29
C ARG A 159 -7.19 9.47 33.97
N HIS A 160 -7.38 9.94 32.75
CA HIS A 160 -8.60 10.63 32.32
C HIS A 160 -9.54 9.70 31.57
N VAL A 161 -10.70 9.42 32.18
CA VAL A 161 -11.72 8.47 31.67
C VAL A 161 -12.24 8.87 30.28
N GLU A 162 -12.14 10.15 29.91
CA GLU A 162 -12.51 10.67 28.59
C GLU A 162 -11.75 10.01 27.42
N PHE A 163 -10.61 9.37 27.70
CA PHE A 163 -9.74 8.74 26.70
C PHE A 163 -9.68 7.21 26.81
N THR A 164 -10.40 6.58 27.75
CA THR A 164 -10.30 5.13 28.01
C THR A 164 -11.51 4.29 27.57
N SER A 165 -12.51 4.91 26.93
CA SER A 165 -13.67 4.22 26.32
C SER A 165 -13.40 3.87 24.88
#